data_AF-A0A916PCA3-F1
#
_entry.id   AF-A0A916PCA3-F1
#
_cell.length_a   1.000
_cell.length_b   1.000
_cell.length_c   1.000
_cell.angle_alpha   90.00
_cell.angle_beta   90.00
_cell.angle_gamma   90.00
#
_symmetry.space_group_name_H-M   'P 1'
#
loop_
_entity.id
_entity.type
_entity.pdbx_description
1 polymer ?
#
loop_
_entity_poly.entity_id
_entity_poly.type
_entity_poly.pdbx_seq_one_letter_code
_entity_poly.pdbx_strand_id
1 'polypeptide(L)'
;MAAPVAAGKTPVPQLIAGRPTAVEGDATPISQKMIDALRPMMRLVVTNGTAKEIAGCGEVFGKTGEAEFPGGSHSWFAGYRGDLAFASLIVGGGSSEYAVRMTKVMFESLPPGYLA
;
A
#
# COMPACT_ATOMS: atom_id res chain seq x y z
N MET A 1 -3.22 -4.59 -5.16
CA MET A 1 -3.38 -3.25 -5.78
C MET A 1 -2.07 -2.46 -5.80
N ALA A 2 -1.41 -2.25 -4.66
CA ALA A 2 -0.24 -1.37 -4.57
C ALA A 2 0.91 -1.74 -5.52
N ALA A 3 1.42 -2.98 -5.46
CA ALA A 3 2.57 -3.38 -6.27
C ALA A 3 2.31 -3.32 -7.79
N PRO A 4 1.16 -3.79 -8.32
CA PRO A 4 0.84 -3.60 -9.74
C PRO A 4 0.70 -2.14 -10.19
N VAL A 5 0.13 -1.26 -9.35
CA VAL A 5 0.00 0.18 -9.67
C VAL A 5 1.35 0.89 -9.63
N ALA A 6 2.22 0.50 -8.70
CA ALA A 6 3.60 0.99 -8.65
C ALA A 6 4.38 0.56 -9.89
N ALA A 7 4.48 -0.75 -10.14
CA ALA A 7 5.32 -1.34 -11.19
C ALA A 7 4.72 -1.28 -12.61
N GLY A 8 3.43 -0.95 -12.75
CA GLY A 8 2.70 -0.96 -14.03
C GLY A 8 2.40 -2.36 -14.58
N LYS A 9 2.73 -3.40 -13.83
CA LYS A 9 2.46 -4.82 -14.11
C LYS A 9 2.41 -5.57 -12.79
N THR A 10 1.77 -6.72 -12.75
CA THR A 10 1.77 -7.57 -11.54
C THR A 10 3.17 -8.14 -11.32
N PRO A 11 3.89 -7.76 -10.23
CA PRO A 11 5.19 -8.36 -9.93
C PRO A 11 4.98 -9.80 -9.46
N VAL A 12 5.87 -10.71 -9.87
CA VAL A 12 5.86 -12.08 -9.36
C VAL A 12 6.57 -12.07 -7.99
N PRO A 13 5.88 -12.42 -6.90
CA PRO A 13 6.49 -12.41 -5.58
C PRO A 13 7.51 -13.54 -5.46
N GLN A 14 8.60 -13.28 -4.77
CA GLN A 14 9.59 -14.29 -4.42
C GLN A 14 9.74 -14.32 -2.90
N LEU A 15 9.59 -15.50 -2.31
CA LEU A 15 9.79 -15.70 -0.86
C LEU A 15 11.17 -16.28 -0.56
N ILE A 16 11.64 -17.24 -1.37
CA ILE A 16 12.91 -17.93 -1.15
C ILE A 16 13.88 -17.50 -2.25
N ALA A 17 14.99 -16.88 -1.85
CA ALA A 17 16.05 -16.48 -2.75
C ALA A 17 16.58 -17.69 -3.56
N GLY A 18 16.78 -17.49 -4.86
CA GLY A 18 17.26 -18.54 -5.77
C GLY A 18 16.22 -19.60 -6.14
N ARG A 19 14.98 -19.54 -5.61
CA ARG A 19 13.87 -20.39 -6.06
C ARG A 19 12.89 -19.58 -6.91
N PRO A 20 12.78 -19.84 -8.22
CA PRO A 20 11.79 -19.20 -9.07
C PRO A 20 10.37 -19.52 -8.61
N THR A 21 9.51 -18.51 -8.58
CA THR A 21 8.08 -18.69 -8.31
C THR A 21 7.36 -19.10 -9.59
N ALA A 22 6.65 -20.22 -9.55
CA ALA A 22 5.74 -20.61 -10.61
C ALA A 22 4.43 -19.81 -10.49
N VAL A 23 3.93 -19.30 -11.61
CA VAL A 23 2.63 -18.61 -11.68
C VAL A 23 1.67 -19.54 -12.40
N GLU A 24 0.57 -19.89 -11.74
CA GLU A 24 -0.51 -20.69 -12.30
C GLU A 24 -1.78 -19.86 -12.42
N GLY A 25 -2.58 -20.12 -13.46
CA GLY A 25 -3.84 -19.42 -13.71
C GLY A 25 -3.72 -18.17 -14.60
N ASP A 26 -4.81 -17.41 -14.67
CA ASP A 26 -4.93 -16.22 -15.51
C ASP A 26 -4.16 -15.03 -14.89
N ALA A 27 -3.28 -14.43 -15.70
CA ALA A 27 -2.49 -13.25 -15.35
C ALA A 27 -2.94 -12.05 -16.19
N THR A 28 -4.25 -11.79 -16.26
CA THR A 28 -4.81 -10.64 -16.97
C THR A 28 -4.06 -9.36 -16.58
N PRO A 29 -3.36 -8.71 -17.52
CA PRO A 29 -2.57 -7.53 -17.21
C PRO A 29 -3.43 -6.36 -16.77
N ILE A 30 -2.94 -5.57 -15.83
CA ILE A 30 -3.50 -4.24 -15.55
C ILE A 30 -3.21 -3.33 -16.75
N SER A 31 -4.23 -2.66 -17.28
CA SER A 31 -4.05 -1.75 -18.41
C SER A 31 -3.39 -0.44 -17.97
N GLN A 32 -2.65 0.20 -18.88
CA GLN A 32 -2.06 1.52 -18.62
C GLN A 32 -3.12 2.56 -18.23
N LYS A 33 -4.29 2.53 -18.89
CA LYS A 33 -5.44 3.38 -18.56
C LYS A 33 -5.88 3.22 -17.09
N MET A 34 -5.88 2.01 -16.55
CA MET A 34 -6.22 1.78 -15.14
C MET A 34 -5.15 2.34 -14.20
N ILE A 35 -3.86 2.17 -14.55
CA ILE A 35 -2.75 2.71 -13.76
C ILE A 35 -2.82 4.23 -13.71
N ASP A 36 -2.98 4.88 -14.87
CA ASP A 36 -3.04 6.34 -15.00
C ASP A 36 -4.22 6.93 -14.22
N ALA A 37 -5.32 6.20 -14.10
CA ALA A 37 -6.45 6.59 -13.28
C ALA A 37 -6.20 6.36 -11.78
N LEU A 38 -5.61 5.22 -11.40
CA LEU A 38 -5.43 4.82 -9.99
C LEU A 38 -4.39 5.66 -9.26
N ARG A 39 -3.26 5.98 -9.89
CA ARG A 39 -2.17 6.75 -9.25
C ARG A 39 -2.61 8.09 -8.67
N PRO A 40 -3.29 8.99 -9.41
CA PRO A 40 -3.73 10.27 -8.85
C PRO A 40 -4.78 10.07 -7.76
N MET A 41 -5.70 9.11 -7.88
CA MET A 41 -6.68 8.79 -6.84
C MET A 41 -6.00 8.32 -5.54
N MET A 42 -5.02 7.42 -5.64
CA MET A 42 -4.24 6.95 -4.50
C MET A 42 -3.38 8.06 -3.88
N ARG A 43 -2.89 9.01 -4.69
CA ARG A 43 -2.17 10.17 -4.16
C ARG A 43 -3.09 11.11 -3.40
N LEU A 44 -4.31 11.30 -3.90
CA LEU A 44 -5.31 12.18 -3.29
C LEU A 44 -5.68 11.72 -1.87
N VAL A 45 -5.68 10.42 -1.60
CA VAL A 45 -5.91 9.87 -0.25
C VAL A 45 -4.88 10.38 0.76
N VAL A 46 -3.62 10.57 0.33
CA VAL A 46 -2.54 11.07 1.18
C VAL A 46 -2.53 12.59 1.24
N THR A 47 -2.71 13.28 0.11
CA THR A 47 -2.60 14.75 0.08
C THR A 47 -3.86 15.44 0.62
N ASN A 48 -5.04 14.84 0.45
CA ASN A 48 -6.32 15.46 0.75
C ASN A 48 -7.33 14.53 1.44
N GLY A 49 -7.00 13.26 1.70
CA GLY A 49 -7.93 12.26 2.21
C GLY A 49 -7.62 11.72 3.60
N THR A 50 -7.92 10.44 3.79
CA THR A 50 -7.87 9.73 5.07
C THR A 50 -6.46 9.35 5.53
N ALA A 51 -5.44 9.50 4.69
CA ALA A 51 -4.04 9.18 5.03
C ALA A 51 -3.16 10.43 5.20
N LYS A 52 -3.73 11.61 5.50
CA LYS A 52 -2.97 12.87 5.61
C LYS A 52 -1.78 12.82 6.56
N GLU A 53 -1.87 12.05 7.64
CA GLU A 53 -0.81 11.97 8.64
C GLU A 53 0.53 11.43 8.11
N ILE A 54 0.53 10.70 6.99
CA ILE A 54 1.73 10.14 6.35
C ILE A 54 2.31 11.04 5.25
N ALA A 55 1.71 12.20 4.97
CA ALA A 55 2.13 13.08 3.88
C ALA A 55 3.57 13.61 4.02
N GLY A 56 4.14 13.61 5.23
CA GLY A 56 5.53 13.98 5.49
C GLY A 56 6.56 12.87 5.21
N CYS A 57 6.12 11.67 4.83
CA CYS A 57 6.99 10.51 4.62
C CYS A 57 7.40 10.32 3.16
N GLY A 58 7.49 11.39 2.36
CA GLY A 58 7.80 11.34 0.93
C GLY A 58 6.57 11.09 0.04
N GLU A 59 6.82 10.66 -1.19
CA GLU A 59 5.75 10.46 -2.20
C GLU A 59 4.97 9.16 -2.01
N VAL A 60 4.10 9.13 -1.01
CA VAL A 60 3.25 7.98 -0.69
C VAL A 60 1.95 8.00 -1.52
N PHE A 61 1.56 6.83 -2.02
CA PHE A 61 0.31 6.58 -2.72
C PHE A 61 -0.39 5.42 -2.05
N GLY A 62 -1.65 5.55 -1.65
CA GLY A 62 -2.30 4.46 -0.95
C GLY A 62 -3.81 4.57 -0.87
N LYS A 63 -4.40 3.57 -0.21
CA LYS A 63 -5.81 3.56 0.16
C LYS A 63 -5.94 3.02 1.58
N THR A 64 -6.72 3.72 2.40
CA THR A 64 -7.11 3.25 3.72
C THR A 64 -8.43 2.48 3.64
N GLY A 65 -8.71 1.68 4.66
CA GLY A 65 -10.05 1.21 4.90
C GLY A 65 -10.21 0.47 6.20
N GLU A 66 -11.43 -0.01 6.39
CA GLU A 66 -11.91 -0.64 7.60
C GLU A 66 -12.67 -1.92 7.24
N ALA A 67 -12.77 -2.84 8.18
CA ALA A 67 -13.56 -4.07 8.03
C ALA A 67 -14.26 -4.38 9.35
N GLU A 68 -15.57 -4.16 9.39
CA GLU A 68 -16.40 -4.30 10.59
C GLU A 68 -16.64 -5.76 10.97
N PHE A 69 -16.76 -6.00 12.28
CA PHE A 69 -17.17 -7.28 12.87
C PHE A 69 -17.98 -7.00 14.16
N PRO A 70 -18.72 -7.99 14.71
CA PRO A 70 -19.44 -7.80 15.96
C PRO A 70 -18.49 -7.39 17.10
N GLY A 71 -18.63 -6.15 17.57
CA GLY A 71 -17.81 -5.60 18.66
C GLY A 71 -16.57 -4.81 18.21
N GLY A 72 -16.35 -4.55 16.92
CA GLY A 72 -15.26 -3.67 16.48
C GLY A 72 -15.05 -3.59 14.97
N SER A 73 -13.89 -3.07 14.57
CA SER A 73 -13.47 -2.98 13.16
C SER A 73 -11.97 -3.22 13.03
N HIS A 74 -11.53 -3.88 11.96
CA HIS A 74 -10.12 -3.95 11.60
C HIS A 74 -9.70 -2.70 10.83
N SER A 75 -8.48 -2.21 11.09
CA SER A 75 -7.92 -1.02 10.46
C SER A 75 -6.85 -1.43 9.45
N TRP A 76 -6.92 -0.96 8.20
CA TRP A 76 -5.90 -1.27 7.20
C TRP A 76 -5.49 -0.09 6.33
N PHE A 77 -4.24 -0.15 5.85
CA PHE A 77 -3.68 0.79 4.89
C PHE A 77 -2.75 0.04 3.93
N ALA A 78 -2.97 0.19 2.63
CA ALA A 78 -2.12 -0.42 1.61
C ALA A 78 -1.72 0.62 0.56
N GLY A 79 -0.48 0.55 0.11
CA GLY A 79 0.07 1.58 -0.77
C GLY A 79 1.50 1.30 -1.20
N TYR A 80 2.12 2.30 -1.81
CA TYR A 80 3.52 2.26 -2.19
C TYR A 80 4.20 3.62 -2.01
N ARG A 81 5.53 3.59 -1.86
CA ARG A 81 6.44 4.74 -1.87
C ARG A 81 7.71 4.34 -2.62
N GLY A 82 8.02 5.05 -3.71
CA GLY A 82 9.06 4.60 -4.63
C GLY A 82 8.79 3.17 -5.13
N ASP A 83 9.77 2.28 -4.98
CA ASP A 83 9.68 0.86 -5.35
C ASP A 83 9.14 -0.05 -4.22
N LEU A 84 8.83 0.52 -3.05
CA LEU A 84 8.32 -0.25 -1.92
C LEU A 84 6.79 -0.27 -1.94
N ALA A 85 6.20 -1.45 -2.18
CA ALA A 85 4.79 -1.70 -1.89
C ALA A 85 4.62 -2.24 -0.47
N PHE A 86 3.58 -1.79 0.24
CA PHE A 86 3.29 -2.19 1.62
C PHE A 86 1.80 -2.49 1.84
N ALA A 87 1.53 -3.25 2.89
CA ALA A 87 0.21 -3.45 3.46
C ALA A 87 0.32 -3.54 4.98
N SER A 88 -0.51 -2.76 5.66
CA SER A 88 -0.55 -2.61 7.11
C SER A 88 -1.96 -2.97 7.59
N LEU A 89 -2.05 -3.83 8.61
CA LEU A 89 -3.31 -4.30 9.18
C LEU A 89 -3.21 -4.31 10.72
N ILE A 90 -4.20 -3.73 11.38
CA ILE A 90 -4.39 -3.82 12.83
C ILE A 90 -5.73 -4.50 13.06
N VAL A 91 -5.67 -5.74 13.56
CA VAL A 91 -6.86 -6.52 13.90
C VAL A 91 -7.56 -5.87 15.10
N GLY A 92 -8.84 -5.47 14.95
CA GLY A 92 -9.56 -4.77 16.00
C GLY A 92 -9.05 -3.34 16.22
N GLY A 93 -8.32 -2.79 15.25
CA GLY A 93 -7.72 -1.46 15.36
C GLY A 93 -8.71 -0.30 15.30
N GLY A 94 -9.97 -0.53 14.93
CA GLY A 94 -10.96 0.52 14.75
C GLY A 94 -10.66 1.39 13.53
N SER A 95 -10.45 2.69 13.75
CA SER A 95 -10.23 3.67 12.68
C SER A 95 -9.03 3.32 11.79
N SER A 96 -9.20 3.50 10.47
CA SER A 96 -8.12 3.32 9.49
C SER A 96 -6.91 4.24 9.71
N GLU A 97 -7.05 5.33 10.47
CA GLU A 97 -5.96 6.24 10.85
C GLU A 97 -4.86 5.51 11.65
N TYR A 98 -5.21 4.51 12.46
CA TYR A 98 -4.21 3.77 13.24
C TYR A 98 -3.27 2.95 12.34
N ALA A 99 -3.77 2.34 11.27
CA ALA A 99 -2.92 1.68 10.28
C ALA A 99 -2.03 2.68 9.52
N VAL A 100 -2.51 3.90 9.27
CA VAL A 100 -1.70 4.97 8.69
C VAL A 100 -0.56 5.37 9.63
N ARG A 101 -0.84 5.59 10.93
CA ARG A 101 0.18 5.93 11.94
C ARG A 101 1.21 4.82 12.10
N MET A 102 0.79 3.55 12.12
CA MET A 102 1.72 2.42 12.19
C MET A 102 2.65 2.39 10.96
N THR A 103 2.11 2.64 9.78
CA THR A 103 2.91 2.71 8.54
C THR A 103 3.89 3.89 8.56
N LYS A 104 3.47 5.04 9.12
CA LYS A 104 4.36 6.19 9.33
C LYS A 104 5.56 5.81 10.22
N VAL A 105 5.31 5.15 11.35
CA VAL A 105 6.38 4.66 12.24
C VAL A 105 7.32 3.71 11.51
N MET A 106 6.78 2.79 10.69
CA MET A 106 7.61 1.93 9.85
C MET A 106 8.52 2.75 8.93
N PHE A 107 8.00 3.75 8.22
CA PHE A 107 8.80 4.61 7.36
C PHE A 107 9.84 5.46 8.08
N GLU A 108 9.52 5.98 9.26
CA GLU A 108 10.45 6.74 10.11
C GLU A 108 11.56 5.86 10.69
N SER A 109 11.34 4.54 10.75
CA SER A 109 12.32 3.56 11.21
C SER A 109 13.24 3.05 10.10
N LEU A 110 12.98 3.40 8.83
CA LEU A 110 13.84 3.03 7.70
C LEU A 110 15.09 3.91 7.66
N PRO A 111 16.19 3.44 7.04
CA PRO A 111 17.38 4.27 6.83
C PRO A 111 17.03 5.61 6.16
N PRO A 112 17.74 6.70 6.50
CA PRO A 112 17.51 8.00 5.89
C PRO A 112 17.55 7.94 4.36
N GLY A 113 16.54 8.52 3.70
CA GLY A 113 16.45 8.57 2.23
C GLY A 113 16.08 7.24 1.54
N TYR A 114 15.74 6.19 2.29
CA TYR A 114 15.36 4.91 1.70
C TYR A 114 14.04 5.02 0.92
N LEU A 115 14.16 5.06 -0.42
CA LEU A 115 13.04 5.14 -1.36
C LEU A 115 12.08 6.31 -1.04
N ALA A 116 12.61 7.42 -0.54
CA ALA A 116 11.85 8.62 -0.14
C ALA A 116 11.95 9.72 -1.20
#